data_AF-A0A1V5EAE8-F1
#
_entry.id   AF-A0A1V5EAE8-F1
#
_cell.length_a   1.000
_cell.length_b   1.000
_cell.length_c   1.000
_cell.angle_alpha   90.00
_cell.angle_beta   90.00
_cell.angle_gamma   90.00
#
_symmetry.space_group_name_H-M   'P 1'
#
loop_
_entity.id
_entity.type
_entity.pdbx_description
1 polymer ?
#
loop_
_entity_poly.entity_id
_entity_poly.type
_entity_poly.pdbx_seq_one_letter_code
_entity_poly.pdbx_strand_id
1 'polypeptide(L)'
;MVDQYQKNLTPEQNIEIRRQELLVDLFFTGANAVTEDGQLVNLDGTGNRVAALTFGPKNVIVLVGRNKVTPDLEAAMVRVKNFAAPANAIRLQKQTPCAKTAYCEECSGPGRICNTWTITEKSNPKGRIKVILINQDLGL
;
A
#
# COMPACT_ATOMS: atom_id res chain seq x y z
N MET A 1 -18.63 -1.90 -9.40
CA MET A 1 -17.27 -1.49 -8.98
C MET A 1 -17.39 -0.91 -7.58
N VAL A 2 -16.67 -1.45 -6.59
CA VAL A 2 -16.63 -0.89 -5.23
C VAL A 2 -15.52 0.16 -5.22
N ASP A 3 -15.83 1.41 -4.84
CA ASP A 3 -14.90 2.53 -4.98
C ASP A 3 -14.97 3.49 -3.78
N GLN A 4 -13.93 3.45 -2.94
CA GLN A 4 -13.74 4.34 -1.80
C GLN A 4 -13.38 5.80 -2.16
N TYR A 5 -13.18 6.12 -3.44
CA TYR A 5 -12.83 7.48 -3.89
C TYR A 5 -14.03 8.25 -4.47
N GLN A 6 -15.24 7.72 -4.33
CA GLN A 6 -16.46 8.44 -4.70
C GLN A 6 -16.54 9.78 -3.95
N LYS A 7 -17.00 10.80 -4.67
CA LYS A 7 -17.19 12.15 -4.10
C LYS A 7 -18.35 12.13 -3.10
N ASN A 8 -18.27 13.00 -2.09
CA ASN A 8 -19.34 13.25 -1.10
C ASN A 8 -19.68 12.06 -0.17
N LEU A 9 -18.75 11.13 0.04
CA LEU A 9 -18.89 10.10 1.07
C LEU A 9 -18.64 10.69 2.46
N THR A 10 -19.48 10.32 3.44
CA THR A 10 -19.13 10.55 4.85
C THR A 10 -17.97 9.64 5.27
N PRO A 11 -17.24 9.96 6.35
CA PRO A 11 -16.19 9.08 6.87
C PRO A 11 -16.67 7.65 7.15
N GLU A 12 -17.88 7.49 7.68
CA GLU A 12 -18.48 6.20 7.99
C GLU A 12 -18.79 5.41 6.72
N GLN A 13 -19.36 6.06 5.71
CA GLN A 13 -19.60 5.44 4.41
C GLN A 13 -18.28 5.03 3.74
N ASN A 14 -17.24 5.85 3.85
CA ASN A 14 -15.91 5.53 3.30
C ASN A 14 -15.32 4.27 3.94
N ILE A 15 -15.42 4.16 5.27
CA ILE A 15 -14.97 2.99 6.02
C ILE A 15 -15.78 1.75 5.63
N GLU A 16 -17.10 1.88 5.49
CA GLU A 16 -17.92 0.73 5.11
C GLU A 16 -17.58 0.24 3.70
N ILE A 17 -17.39 1.16 2.74
CA ILE A 17 -16.94 0.79 1.39
C ILE A 17 -15.61 0.05 1.44
N ARG A 18 -14.63 0.49 2.25
CA ARG A 18 -13.35 -0.23 2.45
C ARG A 18 -13.53 -1.63 3.01
N ARG A 19 -14.54 -1.87 3.84
CA ARG A 19 -14.87 -3.21 4.35
C ARG A 19 -15.47 -4.07 3.24
N GLN A 20 -16.37 -3.49 2.43
CA GLN A 20 -16.95 -4.17 1.27
C GLN A 20 -15.92 -4.50 0.19
N GLU A 21 -14.86 -3.68 0.03
CA GLU A 21 -13.72 -3.98 -0.85
C GLU A 21 -13.05 -5.32 -0.52
N LEU A 22 -13.14 -5.82 0.72
CA LEU A 22 -12.56 -7.11 1.10
C LEU A 22 -13.41 -8.32 0.67
N LEU A 23 -14.66 -8.09 0.26
CA LEU A 23 -15.60 -9.15 -0.15
C LEU A 23 -15.64 -9.36 -1.66
N VAL A 24 -14.87 -8.59 -2.44
CA VAL A 24 -14.88 -8.66 -3.90
C VAL A 24 -14.17 -9.92 -4.43
N ASP A 25 -14.52 -10.32 -5.66
CA ASP A 25 -13.86 -11.43 -6.34
C ASP A 25 -12.44 -11.08 -6.83
N LEU A 26 -12.22 -9.81 -7.17
CA LEU A 26 -10.97 -9.30 -7.75
C LEU A 26 -10.63 -7.92 -7.17
N PHE A 27 -9.44 -7.80 -6.59
CA PHE A 27 -8.94 -6.56 -6.01
C PHE A 27 -7.63 -6.13 -6.66
N PHE A 28 -7.54 -4.85 -7.02
CA PHE A 28 -6.34 -4.25 -7.58
C PHE A 28 -5.63 -3.41 -6.52
N THR A 29 -4.33 -3.57 -6.41
CA THR A 29 -3.50 -2.77 -5.51
C THR A 29 -2.11 -2.59 -6.11
N GLY A 30 -1.33 -1.70 -5.51
CA GLY A 30 0.11 -1.65 -5.72
C GLY A 30 0.88 -2.14 -4.49
N ALA A 31 2.18 -2.28 -4.64
CA ALA A 31 3.12 -2.43 -3.54
C ALA A 31 3.81 -1.10 -3.22
N ASN A 32 4.30 -0.94 -1.98
CA ASN A 32 5.23 0.14 -1.67
C ASN A 32 6.65 -0.21 -2.13
N ALA A 33 7.02 -1.50 -2.09
CA ALA A 33 8.22 -2.04 -2.73
C ALA A 33 8.04 -3.54 -3.01
N VAL A 34 8.85 -4.09 -3.91
CA VAL A 34 9.03 -5.53 -4.12
C VAL A 34 10.52 -5.83 -4.12
N THR A 35 10.96 -6.84 -3.37
CA THR A 35 12.37 -7.24 -3.37
C THR A 35 12.70 -8.09 -4.60
N GLU A 36 13.98 -8.22 -4.97
CA GLU A 36 14.43 -9.14 -6.02
C GLU A 36 14.10 -10.60 -5.68
N ASP A 37 14.05 -10.94 -4.38
CA ASP A 37 13.57 -12.23 -3.87
C ASP A 37 12.05 -12.40 -3.91
N GLY A 38 11.29 -11.41 -4.40
CA GLY A 38 9.85 -11.49 -4.62
C GLY A 38 8.99 -11.18 -3.39
N GLN A 39 9.55 -10.61 -2.32
CA GLN A 39 8.77 -10.20 -1.15
C GLN A 39 8.03 -8.89 -1.44
N LEU A 40 6.72 -8.86 -1.22
CA LEU A 40 5.95 -7.62 -1.27
C LEU A 40 6.07 -6.90 0.07
N VAL A 41 6.44 -5.62 0.02
CA VAL A 41 6.57 -4.77 1.21
C VAL A 41 5.54 -3.67 1.13
N ASN A 42 4.68 -3.62 2.15
CA ASN A 42 3.58 -2.69 2.26
C ASN A 42 3.58 -1.97 3.60
N LEU A 43 3.26 -0.67 3.54
CA LEU A 43 3.02 0.17 4.70
C LEU A 43 1.69 0.89 4.50
N ASP A 44 0.78 0.69 5.44
CA ASP A 44 -0.61 1.11 5.30
C ASP A 44 -1.09 1.94 6.50
N GLY A 45 -2.03 2.86 6.22
CA GLY A 45 -2.57 3.78 7.22
C GLY A 45 -3.77 3.17 7.95
N THR A 46 -4.82 2.85 7.19
CA THR A 46 -6.05 2.23 7.71
C THR A 46 -5.95 0.69 7.75
N GLY A 47 -5.03 0.11 6.99
CA GLY A 47 -4.81 -1.33 6.94
C GLY A 47 -5.68 -2.09 5.93
N ASN A 48 -6.57 -1.41 5.18
CA ASN A 48 -7.49 -2.10 4.27
C ASN A 48 -6.78 -2.77 3.08
N ARG A 49 -5.70 -2.17 2.54
CA ARG A 49 -4.97 -2.78 1.41
C ARG A 49 -4.15 -3.98 1.86
N VAL A 50 -3.51 -3.90 3.03
CA VAL A 50 -2.79 -5.05 3.60
C VAL A 50 -3.75 -6.17 4.01
N ALA A 51 -4.93 -5.85 4.53
CA ALA A 51 -5.97 -6.85 4.80
C ALA A 51 -6.43 -7.57 3.51
N ALA A 52 -6.51 -6.85 2.39
CA ALA A 52 -6.80 -7.47 1.10
C ALA A 52 -5.72 -8.46 0.67
N LEU A 53 -4.44 -8.14 0.90
CA LEU A 53 -3.33 -9.05 0.62
C LEU A 53 -3.36 -10.28 1.54
N THR A 54 -3.56 -10.07 2.85
CA THR A 54 -3.41 -11.14 3.84
C THR A 54 -4.63 -12.05 3.95
N PHE A 55 -5.85 -11.58 3.68
CA PHE A 55 -7.06 -12.39 3.85
C PHE A 55 -8.16 -12.18 2.82
N GLY A 56 -8.60 -10.94 2.59
CA GLY A 56 -9.95 -10.66 2.05
C GLY A 56 -10.30 -11.24 0.66
N PRO A 57 -10.07 -10.50 -0.45
CA PRO A 57 -10.62 -10.85 -1.77
C PRO A 57 -10.20 -12.23 -2.29
N LYS A 58 -11.03 -12.83 -3.15
CA LYS A 58 -10.74 -14.15 -3.76
C LYS A 58 -9.50 -14.12 -4.67
N ASN A 59 -9.26 -13.01 -5.35
CA ASN A 59 -8.07 -12.77 -6.16
C ASN A 59 -7.53 -11.36 -5.92
N VAL A 60 -6.20 -11.22 -5.88
CA VAL A 60 -5.51 -9.93 -5.74
C VAL A 60 -4.50 -9.77 -6.87
N ILE A 61 -4.60 -8.66 -7.60
CA ILE A 61 -3.62 -8.27 -8.62
C ILE A 61 -2.80 -7.12 -8.07
N VAL A 62 -1.49 -7.34 -7.98
CA VAL A 62 -0.53 -6.34 -7.52
C VAL A 62 0.19 -5.78 -8.74
N LEU A 63 -0.08 -4.52 -9.07
CA LEU A 63 0.57 -3.81 -10.16
C LEU A 63 1.80 -3.08 -9.62
N VAL A 64 2.97 -3.37 -10.18
CA VAL A 64 4.25 -2.86 -9.66
C VAL A 64 5.07 -2.27 -10.81
N GLY A 65 5.36 -0.97 -10.74
CA GLY A 65 6.30 -0.32 -11.65
C GLY A 65 7.75 -0.68 -11.33
N ARG A 66 8.65 -0.58 -12.31
CA ARG A 66 10.07 -0.92 -12.16
C ARG A 66 10.76 -0.10 -11.05
N ASN A 67 10.30 1.12 -10.81
CA ASN A 67 10.77 2.03 -9.76
C ASN A 67 10.46 1.56 -8.32
N LYS A 68 9.82 0.40 -8.16
CA LYS A 68 9.49 -0.20 -6.87
C LYS A 68 10.26 -1.48 -6.57
N VAL A 69 11.09 -1.95 -7.49
CA VAL A 69 11.98 -3.10 -7.28
C VAL A 69 13.18 -2.65 -6.45
N THR A 70 13.50 -3.40 -5.40
CA THR A 70 14.63 -3.16 -4.50
C THR A 70 15.45 -4.44 -4.33
N PRO A 71 16.76 -4.34 -4.06
CA PRO A 71 17.60 -5.54 -3.94
C PRO A 71 17.13 -6.46 -2.81
N ASP A 72 16.81 -5.89 -1.64
CA ASP A 72 16.46 -6.65 -0.44
C ASP A 72 15.39 -5.95 0.41
N LEU A 73 15.05 -6.58 1.54
CA LEU A 73 14.06 -6.07 2.49
C LEU A 73 14.50 -4.76 3.16
N GLU A 74 15.78 -4.61 3.53
CA GLU A 74 16.28 -3.38 4.15
C GLU A 74 16.14 -2.18 3.19
N ALA A 75 16.57 -2.34 1.94
CA ALA A 75 16.41 -1.36 0.88
C ALA A 75 14.93 -1.06 0.61
N ALA A 76 14.05 -2.07 0.65
CA ALA A 76 12.60 -1.87 0.56
C ALA A 76 12.08 -0.98 1.69
N MET A 77 12.44 -1.28 2.94
CA MET A 77 12.04 -0.51 4.12
C MET A 77 12.55 0.94 4.04
N VAL A 78 13.80 1.14 3.60
CA VAL A 78 14.39 2.46 3.35
C VAL A 78 13.64 3.22 2.27
N ARG A 79 13.34 2.61 1.11
CA ARG A 79 12.52 3.22 0.05
C ARG A 79 11.17 3.67 0.60
N VAL A 80 10.51 2.81 1.37
CA VAL A 80 9.18 3.13 1.91
C VAL A 80 9.26 4.31 2.89
N LYS A 81 10.22 4.31 3.82
CA LYS A 81 10.39 5.41 4.79
C LYS A 81 10.82 6.72 4.13
N ASN A 82 11.76 6.69 3.20
CA ASN A 82 12.39 7.90 2.67
C ASN A 82 11.76 8.43 1.37
N PHE A 83 10.90 7.65 0.72
CA PHE A 83 10.26 8.06 -0.52
C PHE A 83 8.76 7.80 -0.50
N ALA A 84 8.32 6.54 -0.41
CA ALA A 84 6.93 6.18 -0.65
C ALA A 84 5.97 6.82 0.37
N ALA A 85 6.28 6.74 1.66
CA ALA A 85 5.45 7.30 2.72
C ALA A 85 5.42 8.82 2.73
N PRO A 86 6.57 9.54 2.68
CA PRO A 86 6.58 11.00 2.58
C PRO A 86 5.82 11.50 1.34
N ALA A 87 6.09 10.94 0.15
CA ALA A 87 5.40 11.34 -1.07
C ALA A 87 3.88 11.11 -0.99
N ASN A 88 3.45 10.01 -0.37
CA ASN A 88 2.03 9.74 -0.18
C ASN A 88 1.39 10.68 0.87
N ALA A 89 2.12 11.05 1.92
CA ALA A 89 1.66 12.01 2.91
C ALA A 89 1.47 13.41 2.30
N ILE A 90 2.39 13.84 1.43
CA ILE A 90 2.29 15.08 0.63
C ILE A 90 1.06 15.02 -0.27
N ARG A 91 0.91 13.94 -1.06
CA ARG A 91 -0.24 13.75 -1.96
C ARG A 91 -1.59 13.81 -1.22
N LEU A 92 -1.64 13.27 -0.01
CA LEU A 92 -2.83 13.25 0.85
C LEU A 92 -2.98 14.52 1.72
N GLN A 93 -2.10 15.52 1.55
CA GLN A 93 -2.10 16.78 2.30
C GLN A 93 -2.16 16.57 3.82
N LYS A 94 -1.42 15.57 4.32
CA LYS A 94 -1.38 15.25 5.75
C LYS A 94 -0.52 16.27 6.51
N GLN A 95 -0.95 16.58 7.73
CA GLN A 95 -0.19 17.44 8.65
C GLN A 95 0.86 16.62 9.42
N THR A 96 1.73 15.92 8.69
CA THR A 96 2.82 15.10 9.25
C THR A 96 4.17 15.77 8.98
N PRO A 97 5.19 15.57 9.84
CA PRO A 97 6.51 16.15 9.62
C PRO A 97 7.09 15.82 8.24
N CYS A 98 6.99 14.56 7.83
CA CYS A 98 7.45 14.09 6.52
C CYS A 98 6.73 14.71 5.31
N ALA A 99 5.52 15.27 5.49
CA ALA A 99 4.85 16.00 4.43
C ALA A 99 5.44 17.40 4.21
N LYS A 100 6.16 17.94 5.22
CA LYS A 100 6.82 19.25 5.17
C LYS A 100 8.29 19.13 4.80
N THR A 101 8.97 18.12 5.37
CA THR A 101 10.43 17.95 5.26
C THR A 101 10.84 16.97 4.15
N ALA A 102 9.89 16.24 3.58
CA ALA A 102 10.13 15.10 2.68
C ALA A 102 10.99 13.98 3.30
N TYR A 103 11.22 14.01 4.62
CA TYR A 103 12.02 13.04 5.34
C TYR A 103 11.20 12.38 6.46
N CYS A 104 11.41 11.08 6.69
CA CYS A 104 10.72 10.37 7.76
C CYS A 104 11.37 10.65 9.11
N GLU A 105 10.63 11.33 9.99
CA GLU A 105 11.05 11.60 11.38
C GLU A 105 10.48 10.59 12.38
N GLU A 106 10.02 9.43 11.90
CA GLU A 106 9.44 8.35 12.73
C GLU A 106 8.34 8.83 13.70
N CYS A 107 7.53 9.78 13.24
CA CYS A 107 6.54 10.45 14.09
C CYS A 107 5.46 9.50 14.65
N SER A 108 4.87 9.89 15.78
CA SER A 108 3.71 9.25 16.42
C SER A 108 2.45 10.13 16.39
N GLY A 109 2.45 11.18 15.57
CA GLY A 109 1.37 12.16 15.52
C GLY A 109 0.06 11.61 14.94
N PRO A 110 -1.09 12.24 15.24
CA PRO A 110 -2.42 11.75 14.86
C PRO A 110 -2.66 11.73 13.33
N GLY A 111 -1.89 12.50 12.55
CA GLY A 111 -1.98 12.53 11.09
C GLY A 111 -1.21 11.40 10.38
N ARG A 112 -0.53 10.52 11.11
CA ARG A 112 0.32 9.45 10.59
C ARG A 112 -0.47 8.47 9.71
N ILE A 113 0.13 8.13 8.56
CA ILE A 113 -0.42 7.15 7.59
C ILE A 113 0.38 5.83 7.53
N CYS A 114 1.33 5.67 8.44
CA CYS A 114 2.35 4.63 8.43
C CYS A 114 2.16 3.66 9.61
N ASN A 115 1.02 2.98 9.69
CA ASN A 115 0.58 2.33 10.93
C ASN A 115 0.81 0.81 10.91
N THR A 116 0.63 0.16 9.76
CA THR A 116 0.75 -1.30 9.65
C THR A 116 1.77 -1.66 8.57
N TRP A 117 2.82 -2.37 8.98
CA TRP A 117 3.74 -3.03 8.06
C TRP A 117 3.24 -4.42 7.70
N THR A 118 3.45 -4.82 6.46
CA THR A 118 3.21 -6.19 6.02
C THR A 118 4.27 -6.59 5.02
N ILE A 119 4.87 -7.75 5.27
CA ILE A 119 5.79 -8.42 4.36
C ILE A 119 5.07 -9.68 3.88
N THR A 120 4.78 -9.76 2.58
CA THR A 120 4.16 -10.95 1.99
C THR A 120 5.24 -11.77 1.30
N GLU A 121 5.62 -12.89 1.92
CA GLU A 121 6.61 -13.81 1.35
C GLU A 121 6.02 -14.74 0.29
N LYS A 122 4.78 -15.17 0.48
CA LYS A 122 4.10 -16.10 -0.44
C LYS A 122 2.59 -15.97 -0.40
N SER A 123 1.95 -16.46 -1.45
CA SER A 123 0.50 -16.55 -1.52
C SER A 123 0.02 -17.93 -1.04
N ASN A 124 -0.86 -17.93 -0.04
CA ASN A 124 -1.61 -19.11 0.38
C ASN A 124 -3.10 -18.73 0.49
N PRO A 125 -4.01 -19.32 -0.31
CA PRO A 125 -3.79 -20.39 -1.28
C PRO A 125 -2.96 -19.94 -2.51
N LYS A 126 -2.24 -20.89 -3.11
CA LYS A 126 -1.41 -20.65 -4.30
C LYS A 126 -2.26 -20.04 -5.43
N GLY A 127 -1.74 -18.99 -6.07
CA GLY A 127 -2.38 -18.32 -7.21
C GLY A 127 -3.42 -17.26 -6.85
N ARG A 128 -3.74 -17.06 -5.56
CA ARG A 128 -4.64 -15.98 -5.11
C ARG A 128 -4.06 -14.60 -5.42
N ILE A 129 -2.79 -14.38 -5.09
CA ILE A 129 -2.07 -13.13 -5.36
C ILE A 129 -1.27 -13.30 -6.65
N LYS A 130 -1.43 -12.36 -7.59
CA LYS A 130 -0.70 -12.31 -8.86
C LYS A 130 0.00 -10.96 -8.95
N VAL A 131 1.30 -10.98 -9.22
CA VAL A 131 2.12 -9.76 -9.34
C VAL A 131 2.39 -9.51 -10.82
N ILE A 132 2.11 -8.29 -11.28
CA ILE A 132 2.40 -7.84 -12.64
C ILE A 132 3.47 -6.76 -12.54
N LEU A 133 4.67 -7.09 -13.01
CA LEU A 133 5.77 -6.14 -13.16
C LEU A 133 5.58 -5.35 -14.46
N ILE A 134 5.62 -4.03 -14.34
CA ILE A 134 5.46 -3.11 -15.46
C ILE A 134 6.78 -2.39 -15.67
N ASN A 135 7.34 -2.50 -16.88
CA ASN A 135 8.61 -1.86 -17.24
C ASN A 135 8.46 -0.33 -17.48
N GLN A 136 7.86 0.37 -16.53
CA GLN A 136 7.66 1.82 -16.51
C GLN A 136 7.71 2.30 -15.05
N ASP A 137 8.06 3.58 -14.87
CA ASP A 137 8.05 4.22 -13.56
C ASP A 137 6.61 4.61 -13.21
N LEU A 138 5.95 3.76 -12.41
CA LEU A 138 4.51 3.87 -12.12
C LEU A 138 4.22 3.82 -10.63
N GLY A 139 3.34 4.71 -10.19
CA GLY A 139 2.96 4.88 -8.80
C GLY A 139 4.09 5.45 -7.93
N LEU A 140 3.72 5.75 -6.69
CA LEU A 140 4.61 6.23 -5.63
C LEU A 140 5.26 5.04 -4.89
#